data_AF-A0A7R9P553-F1
#
_entry.id   AF-A0A7R9P553-F1
#
_cell.length_a   1.000
_cell.length_b   1.000
_cell.length_c   1.000
_cell.angle_alpha   90.00
_cell.angle_beta   90.00
_cell.angle_gamma   90.00
#
_symmetry.space_group_name_H-M   'P 1'
#
loop_
_entity.id
_entity.type
_entity.pdbx_description
1 polymer ?
#
loop_
_entity_poly.entity_id
_entity_poly.type
_entity_poly.pdbx_seq_one_letter_code
_entity_poly.pdbx_strand_id
1 'polypeptide(L)'
;MSRKPSIGIFPDNSQTISLDLRSSLSREQLAADPDMTEGELPYTKILNRLLPEDIRVLAWRPAPPDLSARFHCKQRIYKYFFPRGDLNVQVMNSAARFIVGTHDFRNFCKMDVANGVVNFTRSVVSAQVSVMSRDPHMSSDSGDTSGYDMCVLTLVGHAFLWHQVRCIMGLLLLVGQGKEEADVVQELLDVDSHPR
;
A
#
# COMPACT_ATOMS: atom_id res chain seq x y z
N MET A 1 -14.83 -12.53 -37.21
CA MET A 1 -15.32 -13.61 -36.34
C MET A 1 -15.07 -13.24 -34.89
N SER A 2 -16.16 -13.01 -34.16
CA SER A 2 -16.18 -12.53 -32.77
C SER A 2 -15.70 -13.64 -31.82
N ARG A 3 -14.52 -13.48 -31.19
CA ARG A 3 -14.20 -14.27 -29.99
C ARG A 3 -15.04 -13.69 -28.85
N LYS A 4 -15.88 -14.54 -28.24
CA LYS A 4 -16.60 -14.21 -27.01
C LYS A 4 -15.58 -13.75 -25.95
N PRO A 5 -15.91 -12.75 -25.10
CA PRO A 5 -15.08 -12.45 -23.95
C PRO A 5 -15.02 -13.70 -23.06
N SER A 6 -13.86 -14.33 -23.00
CA SER A 6 -13.57 -15.39 -22.04
C SER A 6 -12.94 -14.72 -20.82
N ILE A 7 -13.62 -14.77 -19.68
CA ILE A 7 -12.98 -14.51 -18.40
C ILE A 7 -12.07 -15.71 -18.15
N GLY A 8 -10.79 -15.58 -18.49
CA GLY A 8 -9.76 -16.52 -18.09
C GLY A 8 -9.42 -16.28 -16.63
N ILE A 9 -10.06 -17.00 -15.72
CA ILE A 9 -9.56 -17.11 -14.33
C ILE A 9 -8.38 -18.07 -14.42
N PHE A 10 -7.15 -17.53 -14.46
CA PHE A 10 -5.96 -18.36 -14.29
C PHE A 10 -5.99 -18.95 -12.88
N PRO A 11 -5.79 -20.26 -12.70
CA PRO A 11 -6.00 -20.98 -11.44
C PRO A 11 -4.90 -20.74 -10.40
N ASP A 12 -4.04 -19.75 -10.60
CA ASP A 12 -3.08 -19.36 -9.60
C ASP A 12 -3.81 -18.54 -8.54
N ASN A 13 -3.48 -18.75 -7.26
CA ASN A 13 -3.94 -18.04 -6.06
C ASN A 13 -3.50 -16.55 -6.09
N SER A 14 -3.69 -15.88 -7.22
CA SER A 14 -3.21 -14.56 -7.53
C SER A 14 -4.27 -13.56 -7.14
N GLN A 15 -3.88 -12.59 -6.32
CA GLN A 15 -4.73 -11.46 -5.92
C GLN A 15 -4.83 -10.44 -7.07
N THR A 16 -4.87 -10.89 -8.32
CA THR A 16 -4.82 -10.05 -9.52
C THR A 16 -5.83 -10.56 -10.53
N ILE A 17 -6.61 -9.66 -11.10
CA ILE A 17 -7.57 -9.94 -12.15
C ILE A 17 -7.06 -9.27 -13.42
N SER A 18 -6.99 -10.02 -14.52
CA SER A 18 -6.72 -9.50 -15.85
C SER A 18 -8.00 -9.48 -16.67
N LEU A 19 -8.22 -8.43 -17.46
CA LEU A 19 -9.37 -8.28 -18.35
C LEU A 19 -8.89 -7.99 -19.77
N ASP A 20 -9.41 -8.75 -20.74
CA ASP A 20 -9.23 -8.44 -22.16
C ASP A 20 -10.33 -7.47 -22.59
N LEU A 21 -9.93 -6.27 -22.99
CA LEU A 21 -10.84 -5.21 -23.42
C LEU A 21 -10.86 -5.11 -24.95
N ARG A 22 -12.03 -4.80 -25.51
CA ARG A 22 -12.15 -4.52 -26.94
C ARG A 22 -11.69 -3.09 -27.22
N SER A 23 -10.75 -2.94 -28.16
CA SER A 23 -10.31 -1.65 -28.70
C SER A 23 -11.23 -1.13 -29.80
N SER A 24 -11.43 0.19 -29.86
CA SER A 24 -11.97 0.87 -31.05
C SER A 24 -10.91 1.21 -32.11
N LEU A 25 -9.62 1.03 -31.80
CA LEU A 25 -8.52 1.26 -32.73
C LEU A 25 -8.30 0.06 -33.65
N SER A 26 -7.80 0.34 -34.86
CA SER A 26 -7.42 -0.69 -35.82
C SER A 26 -6.11 -1.36 -35.43
N ARG A 27 -5.86 -2.55 -35.99
CA ARG A 27 -4.59 -3.27 -35.75
C ARG A 27 -3.40 -2.52 -36.32
N GLU A 28 -3.58 -1.81 -37.43
CA GLU A 28 -2.55 -1.00 -38.07
C GLU A 28 -2.17 0.21 -37.21
N GLN A 29 -3.16 0.86 -36.59
CA GLN A 29 -2.93 1.96 -35.66
C GLN A 29 -2.13 1.49 -34.43
N LEU A 30 -2.55 0.38 -33.81
CA LEU A 30 -1.86 -0.20 -32.66
C LEU A 30 -0.47 -0.78 -33.01
N ALA A 31 -0.27 -1.23 -34.25
CA ALA A 31 1.04 -1.68 -34.71
C ALA A 31 2.00 -0.52 -34.95
N ALA A 32 1.48 0.64 -35.37
CA ALA A 32 2.27 1.86 -35.55
C ALA A 32 2.60 2.54 -34.21
N ASP A 33 1.65 2.56 -33.27
CA ASP A 33 1.81 3.07 -31.92
C ASP A 33 1.04 2.21 -30.89
N PRO A 34 1.73 1.29 -30.19
CA PRO A 34 1.11 0.42 -29.18
C PRO A 34 0.59 1.16 -27.95
N ASP A 35 1.07 2.39 -27.69
CA ASP A 35 0.65 3.22 -26.56
C ASP A 35 -0.44 4.22 -26.94
N MET A 36 -0.96 4.16 -28.17
CA MET A 36 -2.03 5.03 -28.65
C MET A 36 -3.29 4.91 -27.77
N THR A 37 -3.78 6.05 -27.29
CA THR A 37 -5.01 6.13 -26.47
C THR A 37 -6.08 7.05 -27.06
N GLU A 38 -5.72 7.93 -28.00
CA GLU A 38 -6.69 8.81 -28.65
C GLU A 38 -7.63 8.01 -29.55
N GLY A 39 -8.93 8.21 -29.41
CA GLY A 39 -9.94 7.44 -30.14
C GLY A 39 -10.31 6.10 -29.51
N GLU A 40 -9.75 5.76 -28.34
CA GLU A 40 -10.18 4.58 -27.57
C GLU A 40 -11.52 4.75 -26.85
N LEU A 41 -12.10 3.61 -26.46
CA LEU A 41 -13.33 3.59 -25.68
C LEU A 41 -13.12 4.21 -24.28
N PRO A 42 -14.15 4.84 -23.70
CA PRO A 42 -14.08 5.41 -22.35
C PRO A 42 -14.16 4.29 -21.29
N TYR A 43 -13.12 3.45 -21.20
CA TYR A 43 -13.11 2.22 -20.40
C TYR A 43 -13.45 2.45 -18.93
N THR A 44 -12.89 3.47 -18.29
CA THR A 44 -13.18 3.81 -16.89
C THR A 44 -14.68 4.04 -16.67
N LYS A 45 -15.33 4.80 -17.55
CA LYS A 45 -16.78 5.08 -17.49
C LYS A 45 -17.62 3.83 -17.74
N ILE A 46 -17.23 2.98 -18.68
CA ILE A 46 -17.96 1.75 -19.01
C ILE A 46 -17.86 0.76 -17.84
N LEU A 47 -16.65 0.51 -17.33
CA LEU A 47 -16.40 -0.44 -16.25
C LEU A 47 -17.05 0.01 -14.94
N ASN A 48 -16.93 1.30 -14.58
CA ASN A 48 -17.52 1.83 -13.35
C ASN A 48 -19.06 1.81 -13.31
N ARG A 49 -19.74 1.59 -14.45
CA ARG A 49 -21.20 1.37 -14.47
C ARG A 49 -21.61 -0.06 -14.11
N LEU A 50 -20.67 -1.00 -14.18
CA LEU A 50 -20.89 -2.42 -13.93
C LEU A 50 -20.35 -2.85 -12.56
N LEU A 51 -19.42 -2.07 -11.99
CA LEU A 51 -18.82 -2.37 -10.70
C LEU A 51 -19.76 -1.95 -9.54
N PRO A 52 -19.68 -2.64 -8.40
CA PRO A 52 -20.32 -2.20 -7.16
C PRO A 52 -19.84 -0.80 -6.72
N GLU A 53 -20.62 -0.13 -5.87
CA GLU A 53 -20.36 1.27 -5.47
C GLU A 53 -19.03 1.47 -4.72
N ASP A 54 -18.49 0.42 -4.10
CA ASP A 54 -17.25 0.43 -3.34
C ASP A 54 -15.99 0.14 -4.18
N ILE A 55 -16.14 -0.21 -5.46
CA ILE A 55 -15.03 -0.49 -6.38
C ILE A 55 -15.09 0.44 -7.59
N ARG A 56 -14.00 1.16 -7.87
CA ARG A 56 -13.89 2.03 -9.04
C ARG A 56 -12.54 1.89 -9.75
N VAL A 57 -12.59 1.79 -11.07
CA VAL A 57 -11.43 1.97 -11.96
C VAL A 57 -11.15 3.46 -12.09
N LEU A 58 -9.96 3.87 -11.66
CA LEU A 58 -9.54 5.27 -11.67
C LEU A 58 -8.88 5.67 -12.99
N ALA A 59 -8.13 4.75 -13.61
CA ALA A 59 -7.38 4.98 -14.83
C ALA A 59 -7.14 3.66 -15.57
N TRP A 60 -6.73 3.77 -16.83
CA TRP A 60 -6.28 2.65 -17.64
C TRP A 60 -5.10 3.10 -18.51
N ARG A 61 -4.30 2.14 -18.98
CA ARG A 61 -3.28 2.35 -20.01
C ARG A 61 -3.06 1.06 -20.81
N PRO A 62 -2.58 1.15 -22.06
CA PRO A 62 -1.97 0.01 -22.74
C PRO A 62 -0.82 -0.57 -21.90
N ALA A 63 -0.68 -1.89 -21.95
CA ALA A 63 0.33 -2.64 -21.21
C ALA A 63 0.89 -3.76 -22.10
N PRO A 64 2.20 -4.04 -22.03
CA PRO A 64 2.79 -5.12 -22.80
C PRO A 64 2.30 -6.49 -22.28
N PRO A 65 2.25 -7.53 -23.14
CA PRO A 65 1.66 -8.83 -22.78
C PRO A 65 2.36 -9.56 -21.62
N ASP A 66 3.63 -9.25 -21.37
CA ASP A 66 4.45 -9.81 -20.30
C ASP A 66 4.39 -9.00 -19.00
N LEU A 67 3.63 -7.90 -18.96
CA LEU A 67 3.48 -7.10 -17.75
C LEU A 67 2.79 -7.92 -16.65
N SER A 68 3.41 -7.91 -15.48
CA SER A 68 2.82 -8.44 -14.25
C SER A 68 2.70 -7.34 -13.21
N ALA A 69 1.47 -7.00 -12.83
CA ALA A 69 1.20 -6.03 -11.77
C ALA A 69 1.87 -6.39 -10.44
N ARG A 70 2.12 -7.69 -10.19
CA ARG A 70 2.77 -8.17 -8.97
C ARG A 70 4.29 -8.12 -9.04
N PHE A 71 4.87 -8.73 -10.08
CA PHE A 71 6.32 -8.95 -10.16
C PHE A 71 7.09 -7.74 -10.70
N HIS A 72 6.47 -6.93 -11.55
CA HIS A 72 7.08 -5.69 -12.05
C HIS A 72 6.88 -4.49 -11.12
N CYS A 73 6.02 -4.61 -10.09
CA CYS A 73 5.84 -3.58 -9.07
C CYS A 73 7.15 -3.32 -8.33
N LYS A 74 7.63 -2.07 -8.35
CA LYS A 74 8.89 -1.67 -7.71
C LYS A 74 8.75 -1.39 -6.23
N GLN A 75 7.64 -0.75 -5.83
CA GLN A 75 7.37 -0.35 -4.45
C GLN A 75 5.87 -0.32 -4.19
N ARG A 76 5.49 -0.57 -2.94
CA ARG A 76 4.14 -0.33 -2.40
C ARG A 76 4.20 0.78 -1.36
N ILE A 77 3.16 1.61 -1.35
CA ILE A 77 2.99 2.69 -0.38
C ILE A 77 1.72 2.41 0.42
N TYR A 78 1.87 2.30 1.74
CA TYR A 78 0.75 2.22 2.67
C TYR A 78 0.64 3.53 3.42
N LYS A 79 -0.59 4.05 3.51
CA LYS A 79 -0.96 5.17 4.38
C LYS A 79 -1.94 4.69 5.42
N TYR A 80 -1.58 4.80 6.68
CA TYR A 80 -2.43 4.48 7.81
C TYR A 80 -2.88 5.78 8.47
N PHE A 81 -4.16 6.12 8.35
CA PHE A 81 -4.73 7.34 8.92
C PHE A 81 -5.31 7.04 10.30
N PHE A 82 -5.05 7.91 11.28
CA PHE A 82 -5.52 7.74 12.65
C PHE A 82 -5.73 9.11 13.31
N PRO A 83 -6.71 9.24 14.23
CA PRO A 83 -6.85 10.46 15.03
C PRO A 83 -5.67 10.60 15.98
N ARG A 84 -5.19 11.84 16.19
CA ARG A 84 -4.06 12.12 17.06
C ARG A 84 -4.34 11.75 18.52
N GLY A 85 -5.48 12.17 19.07
CA GLY A 85 -5.75 12.10 20.50
C GLY A 85 -4.58 12.68 21.31
N ASP A 86 -4.15 11.93 22.33
CA ASP A 86 -3.04 12.30 23.20
C ASP A 86 -1.70 11.69 22.76
N LEU A 87 -1.62 11.14 21.53
CA LEU A 87 -0.41 10.46 21.06
C LEU A 87 0.75 11.43 20.86
N ASN A 88 1.93 11.03 21.34
CA ASN A 88 3.19 11.73 21.05
C ASN A 88 3.70 11.35 19.64
N VAL A 89 3.23 12.08 18.64
CA VAL A 89 3.54 11.87 17.21
C VAL A 89 5.05 11.95 16.93
N GLN A 90 5.77 12.81 17.65
CA GLN A 90 7.21 13.00 17.47
C GLN A 90 8.01 11.76 17.88
N VAL A 91 7.64 11.15 19.01
CA VAL A 91 8.27 9.90 19.46
C VAL A 91 7.86 8.74 18.55
N MET A 92 6.59 8.66 18.13
CA MET A 92 6.15 7.69 17.11
C MET A 92 6.96 7.80 15.81
N ASN A 93 7.19 9.02 15.32
CA ASN A 93 7.97 9.25 14.10
C ASN A 93 9.44 8.87 14.30
N SER A 94 9.99 9.08 15.49
CA SER A 94 11.37 8.68 15.83
C SER A 94 11.50 7.16 15.85
N ALA A 95 10.56 6.45 16.50
CA ALA A 95 10.51 4.99 16.53
C ALA A 95 10.31 4.39 15.12
N ALA A 96 9.46 5.01 14.29
CA ALA A 96 9.21 4.58 12.92
C ALA A 96 10.49 4.61 12.05
N ARG A 97 11.46 5.49 12.34
CA ARG A 97 12.72 5.55 11.57
C ARG A 97 13.57 4.29 11.73
N PHE A 98 13.50 3.58 12.85
CA PHE A 98 14.23 2.32 13.05
C PHE A 98 13.76 1.20 12.11
N ILE A 99 12.54 1.31 11.60
CA ILE A 99 11.96 0.35 10.63
C ILE A 99 12.63 0.45 9.27
N VAL A 100 13.23 1.60 8.93
CA VAL A 100 13.86 1.82 7.63
C VAL A 100 15.10 0.93 7.49
N GLY A 101 15.27 0.32 6.31
CA GLY A 101 16.35 -0.62 6.03
C GLY A 101 15.84 -2.00 5.64
N THR A 102 16.76 -2.96 5.61
CA THR A 102 16.46 -4.37 5.32
C THR A 102 16.63 -5.18 6.58
N HIS A 103 15.53 -5.73 7.09
CA HIS A 103 15.48 -6.40 8.38
C HIS A 103 14.64 -7.68 8.30
N ASP A 104 14.81 -8.57 9.26
CA ASP A 104 13.88 -9.67 9.51
C ASP A 104 12.67 -9.16 10.31
N PHE A 105 11.49 -9.16 9.67
CA PHE A 105 10.27 -8.60 10.24
C PHE A 105 9.35 -9.65 10.88
N ARG A 106 9.87 -10.82 11.28
CA ARG A 106 9.03 -11.89 11.85
C ARG A 106 8.27 -11.46 13.11
N ASN A 107 8.87 -10.62 13.96
CA ASN A 107 8.23 -10.10 15.17
C ASN A 107 7.18 -9.01 14.85
N PHE A 108 7.17 -8.51 13.62
CA PHE A 108 6.25 -7.50 13.13
C PHE A 108 5.20 -8.08 12.20
N CYS A 109 4.97 -9.39 12.14
CA CYS A 109 3.97 -9.95 11.23
C CYS A 109 3.19 -11.10 11.85
N LYS A 110 2.10 -11.52 11.20
CA LYS A 110 1.46 -12.81 11.52
C LYS A 110 2.15 -13.91 10.71
N MET A 111 2.38 -15.06 11.32
CA MET A 111 2.92 -16.23 10.62
C MET A 111 1.91 -16.68 9.56
N ASP A 112 2.39 -16.77 8.32
CA ASP A 112 1.59 -17.17 7.16
C ASP A 112 2.01 -18.57 6.69
N VAL A 113 1.80 -19.55 7.57
CA VAL A 113 2.17 -20.96 7.34
C VAL A 113 1.40 -21.55 6.16
N ALA A 114 0.14 -21.13 5.98
CA ALA A 114 -0.72 -21.60 4.89
C ALA A 114 -0.14 -21.26 3.50
N ASN A 115 0.55 -20.12 3.37
CA ASN A 115 1.24 -19.73 2.14
C ASN A 115 2.73 -20.11 2.11
N GLY A 116 3.20 -20.91 3.06
CA GLY A 116 4.58 -21.43 3.09
C GLY A 116 5.65 -20.35 3.27
N VAL A 117 5.33 -19.23 3.94
CA VAL A 117 6.28 -18.13 4.11
C VAL A 117 7.38 -18.53 5.10
N VAL A 118 8.60 -18.68 4.58
CA VAL A 118 9.83 -18.98 5.36
C VAL A 118 10.84 -17.83 5.40
N ASN A 119 10.68 -16.84 4.52
CA ASN A 119 11.56 -15.66 4.45
C ASN A 119 10.82 -14.40 4.94
N PHE A 120 11.28 -13.88 6.08
CA PHE A 120 10.74 -12.71 6.77
C PHE A 120 11.53 -11.42 6.51
N THR A 121 12.59 -11.50 5.72
CA THR A 121 13.38 -10.33 5.36
C THR A 121 12.62 -9.44 4.39
N ARG A 122 12.44 -8.16 4.75
CA ARG A 122 11.84 -7.14 3.87
C ARG A 122 12.66 -5.87 3.92
N SER A 123 12.51 -5.05 2.88
CA SER A 123 13.17 -3.75 2.78
C SER A 123 12.13 -2.63 2.79
N VAL A 124 12.21 -1.80 3.82
CA VAL A 124 11.43 -0.57 3.98
C VAL A 124 12.32 0.60 3.57
N VAL A 125 11.85 1.36 2.59
CA VAL A 125 12.56 2.48 1.97
C VAL A 125 12.34 3.77 2.78
N SER A 126 11.13 3.98 3.29
CA SER A 126 10.84 5.12 4.17
C SER A 126 9.67 4.81 5.10
N ALA A 127 9.75 5.36 6.31
CA ALA A 127 8.70 5.31 7.32
C ALA A 127 8.58 6.69 7.97
N GLN A 128 7.39 7.28 7.94
CA GLN A 128 7.15 8.60 8.49
C GLN A 128 5.78 8.69 9.14
N VAL A 129 5.74 9.23 10.36
CA VAL A 129 4.51 9.63 11.04
C VAL A 129 4.42 11.14 11.03
N SER A 130 3.30 11.69 10.56
CA SER A 130 3.09 13.14 10.50
C SER A 130 1.65 13.50 10.79
N VAL A 131 1.44 14.67 11.39
CA VAL A 131 0.11 15.31 11.46
C VAL A 131 -0.26 15.81 10.07
N MET A 132 -1.47 15.52 9.62
CA MET A 132 -2.01 16.10 8.39
C MET A 132 -2.39 17.54 8.66
N SER A 133 -1.88 18.48 7.86
CA SER A 133 -2.29 19.88 7.98
C SER A 133 -3.81 19.98 7.81
N ARG A 134 -4.47 20.74 8.70
CA ARG A 134 -5.83 21.22 8.44
C ARG A 134 -5.82 22.13 7.22
N ASP A 135 -6.96 22.18 6.53
CA ASP A 135 -7.22 23.21 5.54
C ASP A 135 -6.98 24.58 6.20
N PRO A 136 -6.14 25.46 5.62
CA PRO A 136 -5.93 26.80 6.18
C PRO A 136 -7.21 27.63 6.32
N HIS A 137 -8.32 27.25 5.65
CA HIS A 137 -9.63 27.88 5.80
C HIS A 137 -10.43 27.39 7.02
N MET A 138 -10.00 26.31 7.69
CA MET A 138 -10.50 25.87 9.00
C MET A 138 -9.56 26.38 10.10
N SER A 139 -9.50 27.70 10.26
CA SER A 139 -8.79 28.35 11.35
C SER A 139 -9.53 28.14 12.66
N SER A 140 -9.04 27.24 13.51
CA SER A 140 -9.22 27.40 14.96
C SER A 140 -8.20 28.44 15.43
N ASP A 141 -8.66 29.55 16.02
CA ASP A 141 -7.88 30.70 16.48
C ASP A 141 -6.79 30.38 17.54
N SER A 142 -6.72 29.14 18.00
CA SER A 142 -5.64 28.63 18.84
C SER A 142 -4.67 27.83 17.98
N GLY A 143 -3.41 28.24 17.92
CA GLY A 143 -2.29 27.46 17.33
C GLY A 143 -1.96 26.17 18.11
N ASP A 144 -2.98 25.59 18.75
CA ASP A 144 -2.90 24.39 19.56
C ASP A 144 -3.35 23.19 18.72
N THR A 145 -2.45 22.23 18.57
CA THR A 145 -2.70 20.98 17.82
C THR A 145 -3.81 20.23 18.56
N SER A 146 -4.98 20.07 17.93
CA SER A 146 -6.14 19.48 18.61
C SER A 146 -6.01 17.96 18.65
N GLY A 147 -6.55 17.31 19.69
CA GLY A 147 -6.66 15.84 19.72
C GLY A 147 -7.48 15.27 18.54
N TYR A 148 -8.23 16.10 17.83
CA TYR A 148 -9.00 15.74 16.63
C TYR A 148 -8.19 15.84 15.33
N ASP A 149 -6.91 16.20 15.40
CA ASP A 149 -6.08 16.28 14.22
C ASP A 149 -5.85 14.89 13.65
N MET A 150 -6.00 14.76 12.32
CA MET A 150 -5.71 13.50 11.66
C MET A 150 -4.21 13.36 11.45
N CYS A 151 -3.68 12.20 11.82
CA CYS A 151 -2.30 11.82 11.58
C CYS A 151 -2.23 10.73 10.51
N VAL A 152 -1.06 10.59 9.91
CA VAL A 152 -0.78 9.55 8.92
C VAL A 152 0.59 8.92 9.17
N LEU A 153 0.63 7.59 9.18
CA LEU A 153 1.86 6.81 8.98
C LEU A 153 1.96 6.50 7.49
N THR A 154 3.04 6.92 6.84
CA THR A 154 3.38 6.56 5.47
C THR A 154 4.55 5.58 5.47
N LEU A 155 4.32 4.38 4.93
CA LEU A 155 5.33 3.34 4.74
C LEU A 155 5.53 3.10 3.25
N VAL A 156 6.79 3.17 2.82
CA VAL A 156 7.21 2.82 1.45
C VAL A 156 8.16 1.64 1.55
N GLY A 157 7.91 0.58 0.80
CA GLY A 157 8.76 -0.62 0.80
C GLY A 157 8.61 -1.42 -0.47
N HIS A 158 9.53 -2.36 -0.70
CA HIS A 158 9.46 -3.24 -1.88
C HIS A 158 8.32 -4.25 -1.77
N ALA A 159 8.14 -4.86 -0.60
CA ALA A 159 7.05 -5.77 -0.28
C ALA A 159 6.84 -5.80 1.24
N PHE A 160 5.67 -6.24 1.68
CA PHE A 160 5.33 -6.38 3.09
C PHE A 160 4.81 -7.80 3.38
N LEU A 161 5.08 -8.31 4.58
CA LEU A 161 4.55 -9.57 5.09
C LEU A 161 3.08 -9.44 5.47
N TRP A 162 2.42 -10.58 5.65
CA TRP A 162 1.04 -10.60 6.12
C TRP A 162 0.91 -9.92 7.48
N HIS A 163 0.02 -8.93 7.55
CA HIS A 163 -0.21 -8.05 8.70
C HIS A 163 0.96 -7.13 9.10
N GLN A 164 2.05 -7.08 8.33
CA GLN A 164 3.26 -6.34 8.75
C GLN A 164 2.98 -4.88 9.15
N VAL A 165 2.29 -4.17 8.26
CA VAL A 165 1.93 -2.77 8.44
C VAL A 165 1.04 -2.55 9.68
N ARG A 166 0.13 -3.48 9.97
CA ARG A 166 -0.79 -3.37 11.12
C ARG A 166 -0.04 -3.60 12.44
N CYS A 167 0.86 -4.57 12.48
CA CYS A 167 1.68 -4.83 13.66
C CYS A 167 2.64 -3.66 13.94
N ILE A 168 3.28 -3.11 12.90
CA ILE A 168 4.08 -1.89 12.99
C ILE A 168 3.25 -0.76 13.61
N MET A 169 2.05 -0.48 13.06
CA MET A 169 1.19 0.58 13.58
C MET A 169 0.80 0.31 15.05
N GLY A 170 0.48 -0.93 15.40
CA GLY A 170 0.14 -1.33 16.77
C GLY A 170 1.24 -0.99 17.77
N LEU A 171 2.49 -1.31 17.45
CA LEU A 171 3.64 -0.96 18.29
C LEU A 171 3.84 0.55 18.38
N LEU A 172 3.76 1.26 17.25
CA LEU A 172 3.89 2.72 17.25
C LEU A 172 2.79 3.40 18.08
N LEU A 173 1.57 2.83 18.14
CA LEU A 173 0.53 3.35 19.04
C LEU A 173 0.89 3.18 20.52
N LEU A 174 1.51 2.06 20.91
CA LEU A 174 1.99 1.87 22.28
C LEU A 174 3.08 2.87 22.64
N VAL A 175 4.03 3.08 21.73
CA VAL A 175 5.07 4.10 21.86
C VAL A 175 4.47 5.51 21.96
N GLY A 176 3.52 5.85 21.09
CA GLY A 176 2.83 7.13 21.12
C GLY A 176 2.03 7.37 22.41
N GLN A 177 1.57 6.31 23.06
CA GLN A 177 0.90 6.33 24.37
C GLN A 177 1.88 6.35 25.55
N GLY A 178 3.20 6.23 25.32
CA GLY A 178 4.20 6.10 26.38
C GLY A 178 4.12 4.78 27.15
N LYS A 179 3.52 3.74 26.57
CA LYS A 179 3.45 2.40 27.15
C LYS A 179 4.65 1.54 26.82
N GLU A 180 5.39 1.94 25.79
CA GLU A 180 6.63 1.34 25.35
C GLU A 180 7.59 2.46 24.97
N GLU A 181 8.89 2.21 25.12
CA GLU A 181 9.93 3.13 24.68
C GLU A 181 10.20 2.98 23.18
N ALA A 182 10.83 3.97 22.55
CA ALA A 182 11.03 3.98 21.09
C ALA A 182 12.02 2.91 20.59
N ASP A 183 12.92 2.46 21.45
CA ASP A 183 13.95 1.45 21.19
C ASP A 183 13.41 0.02 21.09
N VAL A 184 12.22 -0.27 21.63
CA VAL A 184 11.51 -1.56 21.46
C VAL A 184 11.42 -1.99 19.99
N VAL A 185 11.37 -1.02 19.05
CA VAL A 185 11.38 -1.31 17.62
C VAL A 185 12.69 -1.99 17.20
N GLN A 186 13.83 -1.50 17.68
CA GLN A 186 15.13 -2.10 17.38
C GLN A 186 15.28 -3.46 18.07
N GLU A 187 14.83 -3.58 19.31
CA GLU A 187 14.84 -4.85 20.06
C GLU A 187 14.09 -5.94 19.30
N LEU A 188 12.89 -5.64 18.82
CA LEU A 188 12.08 -6.60 18.07
C LEU A 188 12.62 -6.90 16.66
N LEU A 189 13.46 -6.03 16.10
CA LEU A 189 14.18 -6.29 14.84
C LEU A 189 15.43 -7.17 15.08
N ASP A 190 15.99 -7.18 16.28
CA ASP A 190 17.04 -8.10 16.70
C ASP A 190 16.46 -9.47 17.06
N VAL A 191 16.35 -10.31 16.04
CA VAL A 191 15.81 -11.66 16.15
C VAL A 191 16.69 -12.61 16.99
N ASP A 192 17.99 -12.34 17.08
CA ASP A 192 18.90 -13.21 17.86
C ASP A 192 18.66 -13.03 19.36
N SER A 193 18.48 -11.78 19.78
CA SER A 193 18.11 -11.45 21.17
C SER A 193 16.63 -11.70 21.47
N HIS A 194 15.75 -11.55 20.47
CA HIS A 194 14.29 -11.70 20.59
C HIS A 194 13.73 -12.72 19.59
N PRO A 195 14.04 -14.02 19.78
CA PRO A 195 13.47 -15.07 18.95
C PRO A 195 11.96 -15.19 19.20
N ARG A 196 11.22 -15.58 18.16
CA ARG A 196 9.76 -15.77 18.20
C ARG A 196 9.37 -17.18 18.61
#